data_AF-A0A4Q4CX76-F1
#
_entry.id   AF-A0A4Q4CX76-F1
#
_cell.length_a   1.000
_cell.length_b   1.000
_cell.length_c   1.000
_cell.angle_alpha   90.00
_cell.angle_beta   90.00
_cell.angle_gamma   90.00
#
_symmetry.space_group_name_H-M   'P 1'
#
loop_
_entity.id
_entity.type
_entity.pdbx_description
1 polymer ?
#
loop_
_entity_poly.entity_id
_entity_poly.type
_entity_poly.pdbx_seq_one_letter_code
_entity_poly.pdbx_strand_id
1 'polypeptide(L)'
;MKTWPGAAYPLGATFDGSGTNFALFSEVAERVELCLVEIEPDGTRTETRVPVTEVDGFVWHAYLPQVQPGQLYGYRVHGPWDPENGLRCNPHKLLLDPYAKATSGEIDWDPSLFSYRFD
;
A
#
# COMPACT_ATOMS: atom_id res chain seq x y z
N MET A 1 -9.45 13.12 2.09
CA MET A 1 -8.91 12.72 3.41
C MET A 1 -7.71 13.61 3.72
N LYS A 2 -7.52 14.03 4.98
CA LYS A 2 -6.37 14.88 5.36
C LYS A 2 -5.16 13.98 5.63
N THR A 3 -4.06 14.21 4.90
CA THR A 3 -2.77 13.52 5.09
C THR A 3 -1.77 14.47 5.73
N TRP A 4 -0.98 13.97 6.68
CA TRP A 4 0.15 14.67 7.28
C TRP A 4 1.46 13.97 6.91
N PRO A 5 2.61 14.62 7.09
CA PRO A 5 3.89 14.03 6.69
C PRO A 5 4.18 12.67 7.32
N GLY A 6 3.85 12.50 8.61
CA GLY A 6 4.22 11.29 9.35
C GLY A 6 5.72 11.17 9.58
N ALA A 7 6.20 9.95 9.72
CA ALA A 7 7.60 9.63 9.96
C ALA A 7 8.03 8.37 9.19
N ALA A 8 9.28 8.36 8.73
CA ALA A 8 9.89 7.20 8.08
C ALA A 8 10.03 5.96 8.99
N TYR A 9 9.92 6.12 10.31
CA TYR A 9 10.01 5.01 11.27
C TYR A 9 8.94 5.07 12.36
N PRO A 10 8.50 3.91 12.86
CA PRO A 10 8.86 2.56 12.40
C PRO A 10 8.24 2.22 11.04
N LEU A 11 8.82 1.24 10.33
CA LEU A 11 8.27 0.72 9.08
C LEU A 11 6.93 0.00 9.31
N GLY A 12 6.07 0.06 8.30
CA GLY A 12 4.70 -0.46 8.32
C GLY A 12 3.69 0.51 8.92
N ALA A 13 2.48 0.01 9.16
CA ALA A 13 1.41 0.75 9.82
C ALA A 13 1.55 0.73 11.36
N THR A 14 1.59 1.92 11.98
CA THR A 14 1.68 2.09 13.44
C THR A 14 0.67 3.12 13.93
N PHE A 15 -0.27 2.66 14.75
CA PHE A 15 -1.26 3.49 15.42
C PHE A 15 -0.70 4.08 16.72
N ASP A 16 -0.91 5.37 16.95
CA ASP A 16 -0.38 6.11 18.11
C ASP A 16 -1.45 6.54 19.13
N GLY A 17 -2.71 6.16 18.92
CA GLY A 17 -3.86 6.59 19.73
C GLY A 17 -4.72 7.67 19.08
N SER A 18 -4.17 8.44 18.14
CA SER A 18 -4.88 9.50 17.42
C SER A 18 -5.03 9.21 15.94
N GLY A 19 -4.11 8.46 15.35
CA GLY A 19 -4.11 8.11 13.94
C GLY A 19 -3.03 7.09 13.63
N THR A 20 -2.87 6.79 12.35
CA THR A 20 -1.93 5.75 11.89
C THR A 20 -0.84 6.37 11.03
N ASN A 21 0.42 6.14 11.42
CA ASN A 21 1.59 6.37 10.60
C ASN A 21 1.81 5.17 9.68
N PHE A 22 2.05 5.44 8.39
CA PHE A 22 2.40 4.44 7.39
C PHE A 22 3.81 4.75 6.88
N ALA A 23 4.66 3.74 6.79
CA ALA A 23 6.01 3.86 6.25
C ALA A 23 6.38 2.63 5.42
N LEU A 24 6.76 2.83 4.16
CA LEU A 24 7.09 1.78 3.19
C LEU A 24 8.45 2.07 2.56
N PHE A 25 9.39 1.13 2.67
CA PHE A 25 10.66 1.20 1.95
C PHE A 25 10.46 0.85 0.47
N SER A 26 10.95 1.70 -0.44
CA SER A 26 11.13 1.37 -1.84
C SER A 26 12.14 2.32 -2.50
N GLU A 27 13.28 1.76 -2.91
CA GLU A 27 14.32 2.48 -3.68
C GLU A 27 13.95 2.69 -5.15
N VAL A 28 13.09 1.82 -5.70
CA VAL A 28 12.72 1.82 -7.13
C VAL A 28 11.44 2.59 -7.43
N ALA A 29 10.63 2.90 -6.41
CA ALA A 29 9.36 3.57 -6.61
C ALA A 29 9.55 5.01 -7.13
N GLU A 30 8.75 5.38 -8.11
CA GLU A 30 8.60 6.77 -8.56
C GLU A 30 7.39 7.45 -7.91
N ARG A 31 6.41 6.64 -7.48
CA ARG A 31 5.22 7.09 -6.75
C ARG A 31 4.61 5.94 -5.96
N VAL A 32 4.15 6.22 -4.75
CA VAL A 32 3.44 5.27 -3.89
C VAL A 32 2.03 5.78 -3.60
N GLU A 33 1.05 4.89 -3.72
CA GLU A 33 -0.32 5.13 -3.28
C GLU A 33 -0.66 4.16 -2.15
N LEU A 34 -0.99 4.70 -0.97
CA LEU A 34 -1.62 3.96 0.11
C LEU A 34 -3.09 3.75 -0.27
N CYS A 35 -3.52 2.50 -0.34
CA CYS A 35 -4.86 2.12 -0.77
C CYS A 35 -5.64 1.65 0.46
N LEU A 36 -6.59 2.45 0.93
CA LEU A 36 -7.52 2.05 1.99
C LEU A 36 -8.68 1.30 1.36
N VAL A 37 -9.03 0.15 1.94
CA VAL A 37 -10.09 -0.72 1.43
C VAL A 37 -11.21 -0.79 2.46
N GLU A 38 -12.42 -0.49 2.02
CA GLU A 38 -13.64 -0.72 2.79
C GLU A 38 -14.41 -1.91 2.21
N ILE A 39 -15.12 -2.63 3.08
CA ILE A 39 -16.03 -3.70 2.69
C ILE A 39 -17.44 -3.23 3.03
N GLU A 40 -18.23 -2.99 1.99
CA GLU A 40 -19.64 -2.60 2.12
C GLU A 40 -20.46 -3.77 2.67
N PRO A 41 -21.66 -3.52 3.24
CA PRO A 41 -22.51 -4.58 3.79
C PRO A 41 -22.92 -5.67 2.78
N ASP A 42 -22.92 -5.36 1.49
CA ASP A 42 -23.21 -6.31 0.40
C ASP A 42 -21.98 -7.13 -0.04
N GLY A 43 -20.82 -6.91 0.59
CA GLY A 43 -19.55 -7.56 0.29
C GLY A 43 -18.73 -6.85 -0.79
N THR A 44 -19.23 -5.77 -1.39
CA THR A 44 -18.48 -4.97 -2.35
C THR A 44 -17.28 -4.32 -1.69
N ARG A 45 -16.14 -4.30 -2.39
CA ARG A 45 -14.92 -3.64 -1.92
C ARG A 45 -14.76 -2.29 -2.60
N THR A 46 -14.57 -1.23 -1.82
CA THR A 46 -14.26 0.10 -2.34
C THR A 46 -12.84 0.49 -1.97
N GLU A 47 -12.12 1.10 -2.90
CA GLU A 47 -10.72 1.50 -2.73
C GLU A 47 -10.61 3.02 -2.72
N THR A 48 -10.03 3.58 -1.66
CA THR A 48 -9.61 4.98 -1.60
C THR A 48 -8.09 5.06 -1.68
N ARG A 49 -7.58 5.69 -2.74
CA ARG A 49 -6.13 5.87 -2.95
C ARG A 49 -5.67 7.20 -2.39
N VAL A 50 -4.65 7.12 -1.54
CA VAL A 50 -4.02 8.25 -0.88
C VAL A 50 -2.57 8.35 -1.39
N PRO A 51 -2.18 9.44 -2.08
CA PRO A 51 -0.80 9.59 -2.51
C PRO A 51 0.10 9.75 -1.29
N VAL A 52 1.21 9.01 -1.28
CA VAL A 52 2.28 9.14 -0.28
C VAL A 52 3.37 9.99 -0.90
N THR A 53 3.52 11.22 -0.44
CA THR A 53 4.40 12.23 -1.07
C THR A 53 5.72 12.43 -0.34
N GLU A 54 5.77 12.14 0.96
CA GLU A 54 6.98 12.31 1.75
C GLU A 54 7.88 11.09 1.61
N VAL A 55 9.18 11.36 1.40
CA VAL A 55 10.20 10.32 1.24
C VAL A 55 11.49 10.75 1.93
N ASP A 56 11.93 9.95 2.89
CA ASP A 56 13.23 10.08 3.56
C ASP A 56 14.02 8.78 3.40
N GLY A 57 15.20 8.82 2.77
CA GLY A 57 16.06 7.64 2.63
C GLY A 57 15.38 6.44 1.97
N PHE A 58 14.61 6.68 0.90
CA PHE A 58 13.78 5.69 0.20
C PHE A 58 12.62 5.12 1.00
N VAL A 59 12.30 5.69 2.16
CA VAL A 59 11.12 5.34 2.93
C VAL A 59 10.01 6.35 2.63
N TRP A 60 8.95 5.87 2.00
CA TRP A 60 7.74 6.61 1.70
C TRP A 60 6.85 6.62 2.93
N HIS A 61 6.41 7.79 3.39
CA HIS A 61 5.62 7.86 4.61
C HIS A 61 4.49 8.90 4.57
N ALA A 62 3.45 8.62 5.36
CA ALA A 62 2.32 9.49 5.58
C ALA A 62 1.65 9.17 6.92
N TYR A 63 1.01 10.18 7.52
CA TYR A 63 0.19 10.01 8.71
C TYR A 63 -1.25 10.38 8.44
N LEU A 64 -2.18 9.51 8.85
CA LEU A 64 -3.62 9.67 8.65
C LEU A 64 -4.32 9.75 10.02
N PRO A 65 -4.75 10.96 10.47
CA PRO A 65 -5.34 11.20 11.81
C PRO A 65 -6.72 10.56 12.07
N GLN A 66 -7.27 9.80 11.13
CA GLN A 66 -8.61 9.20 11.25
C GLN A 66 -8.58 7.69 11.02
N VAL A 67 -7.43 7.15 10.62
CA VAL A 67 -7.30 5.71 10.39
C VAL A 67 -7.02 5.04 11.73
N GLN A 68 -7.91 4.12 12.10
CA GLN A 68 -7.90 3.38 13.35
C GLN A 68 -7.46 1.92 13.12
N PRO A 69 -7.07 1.19 14.19
CA PRO A 69 -6.80 -0.24 14.09
C PRO A 69 -7.99 -1.01 13.49
N GLY A 70 -7.70 -1.94 12.59
CA GLY A 70 -8.71 -2.72 11.85
C GLY A 70 -8.94 -2.25 10.41
N GLN A 71 -8.43 -1.07 10.03
CA GLN A 71 -8.44 -0.60 8.64
C GLN A 71 -7.71 -1.58 7.72
N LEU A 72 -8.40 -2.03 6.66
CA LEU A 72 -7.76 -2.78 5.58
C LEU A 72 -7.03 -1.82 4.65
N TYR A 73 -5.80 -2.17 4.29
CA TYR A 73 -5.00 -1.38 3.36
C TYR A 73 -4.03 -2.23 2.56
N GLY A 74 -3.49 -1.64 1.50
CA GLY A 74 -2.34 -2.11 0.74
C GLY A 74 -1.66 -0.96 0.04
N TYR A 75 -0.71 -1.26 -0.84
CA TYR A 75 0.00 -0.25 -1.63
C TYR A 75 -0.11 -0.52 -3.12
N ARG A 76 -0.08 0.56 -3.91
CA ARG A 76 0.23 0.51 -5.34
C ARG A 76 1.52 1.27 -5.55
N VAL A 77 2.49 0.58 -6.13
CA VAL A 77 3.83 1.13 -6.37
C VAL A 77 3.98 1.34 -7.87
N HIS A 78 4.21 2.60 -8.25
CA HIS A 78 4.54 3.03 -9.59
C HIS A 78 6.05 3.12 -9.73
N GLY A 79 6.55 2.83 -10.92
CA GLY A 79 7.97 2.84 -11.23
C GLY A 79 8.24 2.07 -12.53
N PRO A 80 9.51 1.79 -12.83
CA PRO A 80 9.88 1.14 -14.07
C PRO A 80 9.35 -0.30 -14.18
N TRP A 81 8.88 -0.63 -15.39
CA TRP A 81 8.59 -1.99 -15.83
C TRP A 81 9.60 -2.40 -16.90
N ASP A 82 10.66 -3.07 -16.46
CA ASP A 82 11.70 -3.67 -17.29
C ASP A 82 12.06 -5.05 -16.70
N PRO A 83 11.27 -6.10 -17.02
CA PRO A 83 11.42 -7.43 -16.44
C PRO A 83 12.77 -8.10 -16.73
N GLU A 84 13.43 -7.74 -17.83
CA GLU A 84 14.74 -8.28 -18.23
C GLU A 84 15.85 -7.80 -17.28
N ASN A 85 15.72 -6.58 -16.75
CA ASN A 85 16.62 -6.00 -15.75
C ASN A 85 16.07 -6.09 -14.32
N GLY A 86 15.00 -6.87 -14.10
CA GLY A 86 14.42 -7.12 -12.77
C GLY A 86 13.49 -6.03 -12.22
N LEU A 87 13.26 -4.95 -12.97
CA LEU A 87 12.36 -3.86 -12.59
C LEU A 87 10.92 -4.25 -12.91
N ARG A 88 10.08 -4.42 -11.89
CA ARG A 88 8.73 -5.03 -12.04
C ARG A 88 7.63 -4.24 -11.34
N CYS A 89 7.77 -2.92 -11.27
CA CYS A 89 6.73 -2.07 -10.70
C CYS A 89 5.45 -2.17 -11.54
N ASN A 90 4.35 -2.57 -10.91
CA ASN A 90 3.06 -2.71 -11.58
C ASN A 90 1.95 -2.16 -10.68
N PRO A 91 1.51 -0.90 -10.89
CA PRO A 91 0.52 -0.26 -10.03
C PRO A 91 -0.89 -0.85 -10.17
N HIS A 92 -1.13 -1.72 -11.16
CA HIS A 92 -2.39 -2.44 -11.28
C HIS A 92 -2.54 -3.54 -10.22
N LYS A 93 -1.43 -3.98 -9.62
CA LYS A 93 -1.43 -4.97 -8.53
C LYS A 93 -1.52 -4.25 -7.19
N LEU A 94 -2.46 -4.67 -6.34
CA LEU A 94 -2.51 -4.24 -4.95
C LEU A 94 -1.51 -5.08 -4.16
N LEU A 95 -0.53 -4.42 -3.54
CA LEU A 95 0.55 -5.07 -2.80
C LEU A 95 0.24 -5.08 -1.30
N LEU A 96 0.62 -6.16 -0.63
CA LEU A 96 0.64 -6.22 0.83
C LEU A 96 1.80 -5.37 1.36
N ASP A 97 1.60 -4.76 2.53
CA ASP A 97 2.70 -4.14 3.27
C ASP A 97 3.66 -5.24 3.76
N PRO A 98 4.96 -5.20 3.40
CA PRO A 98 5.93 -6.18 3.89
C PRO A 98 6.11 -6.15 5.42
N TYR A 99 5.68 -5.08 6.09
CA TYR A 99 5.69 -4.88 7.53
C TYR A 99 4.30 -5.01 8.16
N ALA A 100 3.31 -5.56 7.44
CA ALA A 100 1.98 -5.81 7.98
C ALA A 100 2.06 -6.69 9.25
N LYS A 101 1.40 -6.23 10.31
CA LYS A 101 1.28 -6.97 11.59
C LYS A 101 0.17 -8.03 11.55
N ALA A 102 -0.75 -7.90 10.60
CA ALA A 102 -1.84 -8.83 10.35
C ALA A 102 -2.27 -8.72 8.88
N THR A 103 -2.68 -9.84 8.29
CA THR A 103 -3.26 -9.92 6.95
C THR A 103 -4.72 -10.41 7.04
N SER A 104 -5.56 -9.99 6.09
CA SER A 104 -6.98 -10.36 6.05
C SER A 104 -7.34 -10.95 4.70
N GLY A 105 -8.19 -11.99 4.70
CA GLY A 105 -8.61 -12.72 3.52
C GLY A 105 -7.68 -13.87 3.12
N GLU A 106 -8.09 -14.59 2.08
CA GLU A 106 -7.33 -15.66 1.45
C GLU A 106 -6.95 -15.26 0.02
N ILE A 107 -5.88 -15.85 -0.50
CA ILE A 107 -5.47 -15.68 -1.90
C ILE A 107 -6.29 -16.66 -2.75
N ASP A 108 -7.08 -16.15 -3.69
CA ASP A 108 -7.98 -16.94 -4.55
C ASP A 108 -7.34 -17.42 -5.86
N TRP A 109 -6.02 -17.24 -6.01
CA TRP A 109 -5.20 -17.67 -7.16
C TRP A 109 -5.75 -17.26 -8.53
N ASP A 110 -6.56 -16.20 -8.58
CA ASP A 110 -7.11 -15.67 -9.81
C ASP A 110 -5.99 -15.27 -10.81
N PRO A 111 -6.19 -15.44 -12.13
CA PRO A 111 -5.21 -15.04 -13.14
C PRO A 111 -4.73 -13.59 -13.03
N SER A 112 -5.52 -12.70 -12.41
CA SER A 112 -5.12 -11.31 -12.13
C SER A 112 -3.92 -11.17 -11.19
N LEU A 113 -3.48 -12.23 -10.50
CA LEU A 113 -2.22 -12.22 -9.74
C LEU A 113 -0.99 -12.22 -10.65
N PHE A 114 -1.11 -12.77 -11.86
CA PHE A 114 0.00 -12.86 -12.80
C PHE A 114 0.15 -11.58 -13.60
N SER A 115 1.38 -11.26 -14.02
CA SER A 115 1.66 -10.11 -14.89
C SER A 115 1.59 -10.46 -16.38
N TYR A 116 1.13 -11.66 -16.71
CA TYR A 116 0.97 -12.19 -18.05
C TYR A 116 -0.36 -12.95 -18.12
N ARG A 117 -0.83 -13.22 -19.34
CA ARG A 117 -2.00 -14.06 -19.58
C ARG A 117 -1.54 -15.49 -19.82
N PHE A 118 -2.32 -16.46 -19.35
CA PHE A 118 -2.19 -17.83 -19.79
C PHE A 118 -2.89 -17.95 -21.14
N ASP A 119 -2.21 -18.58 -22.10
CA ASP A 119 -2.78 -19.00 -23.37
C ASP A 119 -3.60 -20.29 -23.21
#